data_AF-A0A965KQR0-F1
#
_entry.id   AF-A0A965KQR0-F1
#
_cell.length_a   1.000
_cell.length_b   1.000
_cell.length_c   1.000
_cell.angle_alpha   90.00
_cell.angle_beta   90.00
_cell.angle_gamma   90.00
#
_symmetry.space_group_name_H-M   'P 1'
#
loop_
_entity.id
_entity.type
_entity.pdbx_description
1 polymer ?
#
loop_
_entity_poly.entity_id
_entity_poly.type
_entity_poly.pdbx_seq_one_letter_code
_entity_poly.pdbx_strand_id
1 'polypeptide(L)'
;MLISTILLAAEDMGPNPIAPENKELFWGAGTFLVFLFVMRVFLVPKVRKGMEARYGEIRQGHESAEATRAAAQNDVAAYEAALAEVRAEAAARIDKARQTLDAERQAKVAEANSRIAAKRAEADKALDAARAAARGEVAAAVGNVASRAAQLVLGKAPDAAIVKKAVDSTMSGGRS
;
A
#
# COMPACT_ATOMS: atom_id res chain seq x y z
N MET A 1 -10.12 -127.79 7.69
CA MET A 1 -8.68 -127.48 7.80
C MET A 1 -8.24 -126.87 6.48
N LEU A 2 -7.43 -125.80 6.50
CA LEU A 2 -6.68 -125.21 5.37
C LEU A 2 -7.21 -123.97 4.61
N ILE A 3 -8.16 -123.17 5.14
CA ILE A 3 -8.40 -121.81 4.59
C ILE A 3 -8.60 -120.76 5.71
N SER A 4 -8.01 -120.98 6.89
CA SER A 4 -8.14 -120.06 8.04
C SER A 4 -6.80 -119.43 8.48
N THR A 5 -5.76 -119.47 7.64
CA THR A 5 -4.38 -119.22 8.08
C THR A 5 -3.58 -118.21 7.21
N ILE A 6 -4.21 -117.40 6.35
CA ILE A 6 -3.45 -116.44 5.50
C ILE A 6 -3.81 -114.97 5.73
N LEU A 7 -4.63 -114.62 6.72
CA LEU A 7 -4.89 -113.20 7.04
C LEU A 7 -4.60 -112.82 8.49
N LEU A 8 -3.57 -113.45 9.07
CA LEU A 8 -2.97 -113.04 10.34
C LEU A 8 -1.45 -112.94 10.15
N ALA A 9 -1.02 -111.94 9.40
CA ALA A 9 0.37 -111.50 9.36
C ALA A 9 0.37 -110.00 9.05
N ALA A 10 -0.13 -109.20 10.00
CA ALA A 10 0.39 -107.86 10.17
C ALA A 10 1.81 -108.03 10.73
N GLU A 11 2.75 -108.37 9.85
CA GLU A 11 4.17 -108.41 10.18
C GLU A 11 4.65 -106.97 10.34
N ASP A 12 5.19 -106.74 11.53
CA ASP A 12 5.92 -105.57 11.97
C ASP A 12 7.01 -105.22 10.95
N MET A 13 6.69 -104.28 10.04
CA MET A 13 7.66 -103.75 9.08
C MET A 13 8.71 -102.98 9.87
N GLY A 14 9.91 -103.54 9.97
CA GLY A 14 11.07 -102.91 10.61
C GLY A 14 11.36 -101.50 10.08
N PRO A 15 12.20 -100.72 10.78
CA PRO A 15 12.32 -99.27 10.59
C PRO A 15 12.58 -98.88 9.13
N ASN A 16 11.71 -98.02 8.57
CA ASN A 16 11.80 -97.52 7.20
C ASN A 16 13.04 -96.60 7.04
N PRO A 17 14.02 -96.91 6.18
CA PRO A 17 15.33 -96.24 6.16
C PRO A 17 15.34 -94.80 5.62
N ILE A 18 14.20 -94.28 5.15
CA ILE A 18 14.06 -92.91 4.61
C ILE A 18 13.07 -92.07 5.44
N ALA A 19 12.16 -92.72 6.18
CA ALA A 19 11.19 -92.01 6.99
C ALA A 19 11.76 -91.80 8.40
N PRO A 20 11.70 -90.56 8.94
CA PRO A 20 12.14 -90.30 10.30
C PRO A 20 11.32 -91.11 11.29
N GLU A 21 11.97 -91.62 12.34
CA GLU A 21 11.27 -92.31 13.41
C GLU A 21 10.30 -91.34 14.12
N ASN A 22 9.12 -91.82 14.54
CA ASN A 22 8.09 -90.99 15.18
C ASN A 22 8.65 -90.13 16.33
N LYS A 23 9.59 -90.67 17.11
CA LYS A 23 10.26 -89.97 18.22
C LYS A 23 11.02 -88.71 17.77
N GLU A 24 11.68 -88.78 16.60
CA GLU A 24 12.45 -87.68 16.03
C GLU A 24 11.51 -86.60 15.49
N LEU A 25 10.38 -87.02 14.91
CA LEU A 25 9.34 -86.10 14.47
C LEU A 25 8.73 -85.33 15.66
N PHE A 26 8.44 -86.02 16.77
CA PHE A 26 7.91 -85.37 17.98
C PHE A 26 8.91 -84.40 18.62
N TRP A 27 10.17 -84.79 18.77
CA TRP A 27 11.19 -83.89 19.33
C TRP A 27 11.50 -82.73 18.40
N GLY A 28 11.65 -82.98 17.09
CA GLY A 28 11.87 -81.95 16.09
C GLY A 28 10.72 -80.94 16.02
N ALA A 29 9.47 -81.42 15.93
CA ALA A 29 8.28 -80.57 15.94
C ALA A 29 8.14 -79.79 17.25
N GLY A 30 8.39 -80.43 18.41
CA GLY A 30 8.35 -79.77 19.71
C GLY A 30 9.33 -78.61 19.80
N THR A 31 10.59 -78.84 19.41
CA THR A 31 11.64 -77.80 19.44
C THR A 31 11.35 -76.68 18.45
N PHE A 32 10.83 -77.02 17.26
CA PHE A 32 10.40 -76.04 16.27
C PHE A 32 9.23 -75.17 16.77
N LEU A 33 8.24 -75.77 17.44
CA LEU A 33 7.11 -75.03 18.03
C LEU A 33 7.56 -74.11 19.16
N VAL A 34 8.47 -74.56 20.03
CA VAL A 34 9.06 -73.70 21.07
C VAL A 34 9.80 -72.52 20.45
N PHE A 35 10.63 -72.77 19.42
CA PHE A 35 11.31 -71.70 18.69
C PHE A 35 10.31 -70.71 18.06
N LEU A 36 9.25 -71.21 17.40
CA LEU A 36 8.22 -70.39 16.78
C LEU A 36 7.46 -69.55 17.81
N PHE A 37 7.18 -70.10 18.99
CA PHE A 37 6.58 -69.38 20.11
C PHE A 37 7.50 -68.26 20.62
N VAL A 38 8.79 -68.54 20.84
CA VAL A 38 9.77 -67.51 21.24
C VAL A 38 9.86 -66.41 20.20
N MET A 39 9.93 -66.75 18.91
CA MET A 39 9.97 -65.76 17.83
C MET A 39 8.68 -64.91 17.78
N ARG A 40 7.52 -65.56 17.97
CA ARG A 40 6.19 -64.90 18.01
C ARG A 40 6.07 -63.91 19.17
N VAL A 41 6.66 -64.22 20.32
CA VAL A 41 6.59 -63.41 21.55
C VAL A 41 7.68 -62.33 21.62
N PHE A 42 8.88 -62.58 21.08
CA PHE A 42 10.01 -61.64 21.20
C PHE A 42 10.33 -60.90 19.91
N LEU A 43 10.48 -61.61 18.79
CA LEU A 43 10.95 -61.01 17.54
C LEU A 43 9.85 -60.21 16.82
N VAL A 44 8.67 -60.81 16.65
CA VAL A 44 7.53 -60.18 15.97
C VAL A 44 7.14 -58.83 16.59
N PRO A 45 6.97 -58.67 17.93
CA PRO A 45 6.62 -57.36 18.48
C PRO A 45 7.73 -56.32 18.34
N LYS A 46 9.02 -56.72 18.34
CA LYS A 46 10.14 -55.80 18.10
C LYS A 46 10.13 -55.26 16.68
N VAL A 47 9.92 -56.13 15.68
CA VAL A 47 9.80 -55.71 14.27
C VAL A 47 8.57 -54.81 14.07
N ARG A 48 7.41 -55.19 14.62
CA ARG A 48 6.19 -54.36 14.53
C ARG A 48 6.38 -52.99 15.16
N LYS A 49 7.03 -52.90 16.33
CA LYS A 49 7.36 -51.61 16.96
C LYS A 49 8.28 -50.75 16.08
N GLY A 50 9.28 -51.35 15.45
CA GLY A 50 10.19 -50.63 14.54
C GLY A 50 9.47 -50.11 13.28
N MET A 51 8.58 -50.92 12.71
CA MET A 51 7.74 -50.49 11.59
C MET A 51 6.79 -49.35 12.01
N GLU A 52 6.09 -49.50 13.13
CA GLU A 52 5.16 -48.49 13.64
C GLU A 52 5.88 -47.16 13.91
N ALA A 53 7.06 -47.21 14.53
CA ALA A 53 7.87 -46.01 14.76
C ALA A 53 8.24 -45.31 13.45
N ARG A 54 8.70 -46.05 12.43
CA ARG A 54 8.99 -45.46 11.11
C ARG A 54 7.76 -44.87 10.45
N TYR A 55 6.62 -45.57 10.49
CA TYR A 55 5.36 -45.03 9.95
C TYR A 55 4.91 -43.77 10.68
N GLY A 56 5.05 -43.74 12.01
CA GLY A 56 4.77 -42.57 12.84
C GLY A 56 5.65 -41.38 12.48
N GLU A 57 6.96 -41.57 12.38
CA GLU A 57 7.91 -40.53 11.99
C GLU A 57 7.62 -39.98 10.59
N ILE A 58 7.36 -40.85 9.61
CA ILE A 58 7.02 -40.43 8.24
C ILE A 58 5.72 -39.62 8.24
N ARG A 59 4.68 -40.10 8.92
CA ARG A 59 3.39 -39.42 9.00
C ARG A 59 3.52 -38.06 9.66
N GLN A 60 4.22 -37.99 10.79
CA GLN A 60 4.49 -36.73 11.49
C GLN A 60 5.34 -35.78 10.64
N GLY A 61 6.31 -36.30 9.88
CA GLY A 61 7.10 -35.52 8.94
C GLY A 61 6.24 -34.90 7.84
N HIS A 62 5.31 -35.67 7.26
CA HIS A 62 4.36 -35.16 6.27
C HIS A 62 3.43 -34.10 6.86
N GLU A 63 2.81 -34.38 8.02
CA GLU A 63 1.88 -33.46 8.67
C GLU A 63 2.56 -32.14 9.06
N SER A 64 3.78 -32.20 9.60
CA SER A 64 4.55 -30.99 9.93
C SER A 64 5.00 -30.21 8.69
N ALA A 65 5.37 -30.89 7.60
CA ALA A 65 5.69 -30.24 6.33
C ALA A 65 4.46 -29.57 5.71
N GLU A 66 3.30 -30.22 5.72
CA GLU A 66 2.04 -29.65 5.25
C GLU A 66 1.61 -28.45 6.08
N ALA A 67 1.68 -28.55 7.41
CA ALA A 67 1.38 -27.44 8.32
C ALA A 67 2.32 -26.24 8.09
N THR A 68 3.63 -26.50 7.93
CA THR A 68 4.62 -25.45 7.65
C THR A 68 4.37 -24.79 6.29
N ARG A 69 4.04 -25.59 5.27
CA ARG A 69 3.72 -25.07 3.93
C ARG A 69 2.45 -24.22 3.96
N ALA A 70 1.41 -24.67 4.66
CA ALA A 70 0.17 -23.93 4.80
C ALA A 70 0.39 -22.61 5.57
N ALA A 71 1.17 -22.63 6.66
CA ALA A 71 1.55 -21.43 7.39
C ALA A 71 2.31 -20.43 6.50
N ALA A 72 3.32 -20.89 5.77
CA ALA A 72 4.08 -20.04 4.85
C ALA A 72 3.19 -19.44 3.73
N GLN A 73 2.25 -20.22 3.18
CA GLN A 73 1.29 -19.71 2.20
C GLN A 73 0.37 -18.64 2.79
N ASN A 74 -0.10 -18.83 4.02
CA ASN A 74 -0.89 -17.83 4.73
C ASN A 74 -0.09 -16.56 5.02
N ASP A 75 1.17 -16.68 5.43
CA ASP A 75 2.04 -15.54 5.69
C ASP A 75 2.31 -14.73 4.41
N VAL A 76 2.54 -15.41 3.27
CA VAL A 76 2.68 -14.76 1.97
C VAL A 76 1.39 -14.03 1.59
N ALA A 77 0.23 -14.68 1.72
CA ALA A 77 -1.06 -14.06 1.41
C ALA A 77 -1.33 -12.83 2.30
N ALA A 78 -1.03 -12.91 3.59
CA ALA A 78 -1.17 -11.80 4.52
C ALA A 78 -0.22 -10.64 4.19
N TYR A 79 1.03 -10.95 3.80
CA TYR A 79 2.01 -9.96 3.38
C TYR A 79 1.60 -9.26 2.08
N GLU A 80 1.12 -10.00 1.09
CA GLU A 80 0.61 -9.45 -0.17
C GLU A 80 -0.62 -8.56 0.06
N ALA A 81 -1.54 -8.97 0.93
CA ALA A 81 -2.69 -8.16 1.32
C ALA A 81 -2.26 -6.86 2.02
N ALA A 82 -1.30 -6.93 2.94
CA ALA A 82 -0.75 -5.74 3.60
C ALA A 82 -0.06 -4.80 2.60
N LEU A 83 0.68 -5.34 1.62
CA LEU A 83 1.28 -4.53 0.55
C LEU A 83 0.23 -3.85 -0.33
N ALA A 84 -0.88 -4.53 -0.64
CA ALA A 84 -1.98 -3.95 -1.41
C ALA A 84 -2.63 -2.79 -0.64
N GLU A 85 -2.89 -2.98 0.66
CA GLU A 85 -3.46 -1.94 1.53
C GLU A 85 -2.54 -0.71 1.61
N VAL A 86 -1.26 -0.91 1.89
CA VAL A 86 -0.28 0.20 1.96
C VAL A 86 -0.20 0.97 0.64
N ARG A 87 -0.26 0.27 -0.51
CA ARG A 87 -0.29 0.93 -1.82
C ARG A 87 -1.56 1.75 -2.03
N ALA A 88 -2.72 1.23 -1.61
CA ALA A 88 -4.00 1.94 -1.68
C ALA A 88 -4.00 3.18 -0.77
N GLU A 89 -3.55 3.05 0.47
CA GLU A 89 -3.40 4.16 1.41
C GLU A 89 -2.43 5.23 0.91
N ALA A 90 -1.29 4.82 0.35
CA ALA A 90 -0.31 5.74 -0.22
C ALA A 90 -0.90 6.53 -1.39
N ALA A 91 -1.61 5.86 -2.31
CA ALA A 91 -2.31 6.51 -3.41
C ALA A 91 -3.37 7.52 -2.90
N ALA A 92 -4.22 7.09 -1.96
CA ALA A 92 -5.23 7.95 -1.36
C ALA A 92 -4.62 9.18 -0.66
N ARG A 93 -3.48 9.00 0.02
CA ARG A 93 -2.77 10.10 0.68
C ARG A 93 -2.18 11.09 -0.32
N ILE A 94 -1.62 10.61 -1.43
CA ILE A 94 -1.11 11.46 -2.51
C ILE A 94 -2.25 12.25 -3.15
N ASP A 95 -3.38 11.61 -3.43
CA ASP A 95 -4.53 12.29 -4.04
C ASP A 95 -5.14 13.34 -3.11
N LYS A 96 -5.27 13.02 -1.82
CA LYS A 96 -5.70 14.00 -0.81
C LYS A 96 -4.72 15.18 -0.71
N ALA A 97 -3.41 14.93 -0.73
CA ALA A 97 -2.41 16.00 -0.71
C ALA A 97 -2.48 16.90 -1.95
N ARG A 98 -2.69 16.31 -3.14
CA ARG A 98 -2.90 17.06 -4.39
C ARG A 98 -4.14 17.95 -4.31
N GLN A 99 -5.27 17.40 -3.88
CA GLN A 99 -6.52 18.16 -3.73
C GLN A 99 -6.36 19.34 -2.76
N THR A 100 -5.72 19.12 -1.61
CA THR A 100 -5.44 20.19 -0.64
C THR A 100 -4.52 21.26 -1.24
N LEU A 101 -3.44 20.86 -1.91
CA LEU A 101 -2.50 21.80 -2.54
C LEU A 101 -3.16 22.62 -3.65
N ASP A 102 -4.01 22.00 -4.47
CA ASP A 102 -4.74 22.70 -5.52
C ASP A 102 -5.73 23.72 -4.93
N ALA A 103 -6.45 23.35 -3.86
CA ALA A 103 -7.35 24.26 -3.16
C ALA A 103 -6.59 25.45 -2.54
N GLU A 104 -5.47 25.18 -1.85
CA GLU A 104 -4.62 26.24 -1.28
C GLU A 104 -4.02 27.14 -2.36
N ARG A 105 -3.59 26.56 -3.49
CA ARG A 105 -3.06 27.31 -4.63
C ARG A 105 -4.12 28.24 -5.20
N GLN A 106 -5.33 27.74 -5.42
CA GLN A 106 -6.45 28.56 -5.91
C GLN A 106 -6.78 29.70 -4.93
N ALA A 107 -6.83 29.41 -3.63
CA ALA A 107 -7.07 30.41 -2.59
C ALA A 107 -5.99 31.50 -2.60
N LYS A 108 -4.70 31.13 -2.64
CA LYS A 108 -3.58 32.09 -2.68
C LYS A 108 -3.58 32.92 -3.96
N VAL A 109 -3.91 32.32 -5.11
CA VAL A 109 -4.03 33.06 -6.38
C VAL A 109 -5.18 34.05 -6.31
N ALA A 110 -6.34 33.66 -5.77
CA ALA A 110 -7.49 34.54 -5.59
C ALA A 110 -7.16 35.72 -4.64
N GLU A 111 -6.49 35.44 -3.52
CA GLU A 111 -6.03 36.48 -2.58
C GLU A 111 -5.05 37.44 -3.25
N ALA A 112 -4.04 36.91 -3.96
CA ALA A 112 -3.06 37.72 -4.68
C ALA A 112 -3.74 38.63 -5.73
N ASN A 113 -4.68 38.10 -6.50
CA ASN A 113 -5.45 38.87 -7.47
C ASN A 113 -6.28 39.98 -6.80
N SER A 114 -6.93 39.67 -5.67
CA SER A 114 -7.67 40.67 -4.88
C SER A 114 -6.76 41.79 -4.37
N ARG A 115 -5.57 41.45 -3.85
CA ARG A 115 -4.58 42.44 -3.38
C ARG A 115 -4.05 43.30 -4.53
N ILE A 116 -3.80 42.70 -5.70
CA ILE A 116 -3.40 43.44 -6.89
C ILE A 116 -4.51 44.41 -7.33
N ALA A 117 -5.76 43.97 -7.37
CA ALA A 117 -6.90 44.81 -7.73
C ALA A 117 -7.06 46.00 -6.77
N ALA A 118 -6.96 45.75 -5.45
CA ALA A 118 -7.01 46.80 -4.44
C ALA A 118 -5.88 47.84 -4.61
N LYS A 119 -4.63 47.37 -4.82
CA LYS A 119 -3.48 48.26 -5.05
C LYS A 119 -3.62 49.08 -6.34
N ARG A 120 -4.19 48.49 -7.40
CA ARG A 120 -4.48 49.22 -8.65
C ARG A 120 -5.51 50.32 -8.42
N ALA A 121 -6.61 50.01 -7.74
CA ALA A 121 -7.63 51.00 -7.42
C ALA A 121 -7.10 52.15 -6.53
N GLU A 122 -6.19 51.84 -5.59
CA GLU A 122 -5.50 52.85 -4.78
C GLU A 122 -4.56 53.72 -5.64
N ALA A 123 -3.76 53.10 -6.51
CA ALA A 123 -2.87 53.81 -7.42
C ALA A 123 -3.63 54.70 -8.40
N ASP A 124 -4.76 54.25 -8.94
CA ASP A 124 -5.62 55.04 -9.83
C ASP A 124 -6.17 56.28 -9.12
N LYS A 125 -6.64 56.14 -7.87
CA LYS A 125 -7.08 57.27 -7.04
C LYS A 125 -5.94 58.25 -6.75
N ALA A 126 -4.74 57.74 -6.44
CA ALA A 126 -3.57 58.57 -6.20
C ALA A 126 -3.14 59.32 -7.47
N LEU A 127 -3.18 58.66 -8.64
CA LEU A 127 -2.90 59.26 -9.93
C LEU A 127 -3.91 60.37 -10.28
N ASP A 128 -5.20 60.15 -10.03
CA ASP A 128 -6.23 61.16 -10.29
C ASP A 128 -6.08 62.37 -9.36
N ALA A 129 -5.77 62.14 -8.08
CA ALA A 129 -5.46 63.22 -7.13
C ALA A 129 -4.21 64.01 -7.55
N ALA A 130 -3.13 63.32 -7.95
CA ALA A 130 -1.90 63.95 -8.42
C ALA A 130 -2.13 64.76 -9.70
N ARG A 131 -2.93 64.24 -10.64
CA ARG A 131 -3.32 64.96 -11.87
C ARG A 131 -4.15 66.20 -11.55
N ALA A 132 -5.08 66.12 -10.60
CA ALA A 132 -5.88 67.27 -10.17
C ALA A 132 -5.01 68.35 -9.52
N ALA A 133 -4.07 67.95 -8.64
CA ALA A 133 -3.12 68.86 -8.02
C ALA A 133 -2.22 69.55 -9.05
N ALA A 134 -1.59 68.77 -9.95
CA ALA A 134 -0.74 69.31 -11.01
C ALA A 134 -1.50 70.28 -11.94
N ARG A 135 -2.77 69.99 -12.27
CA ARG A 135 -3.62 70.92 -13.03
C ARG A 135 -3.86 72.23 -12.28
N GLY A 136 -4.09 72.15 -10.96
CA GLY A 136 -4.26 73.34 -10.11
C GLY A 136 -3.00 74.20 -10.06
N GLU A 137 -1.82 73.56 -9.93
CA GLU A 137 -0.52 74.25 -9.96
C GLU A 137 -0.28 74.94 -11.30
N VAL A 138 -0.56 74.27 -12.42
CA VAL A 138 -0.45 74.86 -13.76
C VAL A 138 -1.42 76.03 -13.91
N ALA A 139 -2.68 75.90 -13.49
CA ALA A 139 -3.66 76.98 -13.57
C ALA A 139 -3.23 78.21 -12.75
N ALA A 140 -2.67 78.01 -11.55
CA ALA A 140 -2.13 79.07 -10.72
C ALA A 140 -0.93 79.77 -11.39
N ALA A 141 0.01 78.99 -11.93
CA ALA A 141 1.18 79.54 -12.64
C ALA A 141 0.77 80.34 -13.89
N VAL A 142 -0.12 79.81 -14.72
CA VAL A 142 -0.67 80.49 -15.91
C VAL A 142 -1.43 81.76 -15.51
N GLY A 143 -2.26 81.69 -14.46
CA GLY A 143 -2.98 82.86 -13.93
C GLY A 143 -2.04 83.98 -13.48
N ASN A 144 -0.93 83.64 -12.81
CA ASN A 144 0.08 84.61 -12.40
C ASN A 144 0.77 85.27 -13.61
N VAL A 145 1.14 84.49 -14.63
CA VAL A 145 1.75 85.02 -15.87
C VAL A 145 0.77 85.90 -16.64
N ALA A 146 -0.48 85.45 -16.82
CA ALA A 146 -1.51 86.18 -17.53
C ALA A 146 -1.88 87.50 -16.82
N SER A 147 -2.00 87.48 -15.49
CA SER A 147 -2.26 88.68 -14.69
C SER A 147 -1.14 89.72 -14.85
N ARG A 148 0.13 89.26 -14.78
CA ARG A 148 1.29 90.13 -14.97
C ARG A 148 1.34 90.72 -16.38
N ALA A 149 1.06 89.92 -17.41
CA ALA A 149 0.99 90.39 -18.79
C ALA A 149 -0.13 91.43 -18.99
N ALA A 150 -1.32 91.17 -18.45
CA ALA A 150 -2.45 92.09 -18.54
C ALA A 150 -2.18 93.41 -17.80
N GLN A 151 -1.50 93.37 -16.65
CA GLN A 151 -1.09 94.58 -15.93
C GLN A 151 -0.10 95.43 -16.74
N LEU A 152 0.83 94.80 -17.47
CA LEU A 152 1.77 95.51 -18.35
C LEU A 152 1.06 96.20 -19.53
N VAL A 153 0.00 95.60 -20.07
CA VAL A 153 -0.75 96.15 -21.22
C VAL A 153 -1.77 97.21 -20.79
N LEU A 154 -2.50 96.97 -19.70
CA LEU A 154 -3.60 97.82 -19.24
C LEU A 154 -3.13 98.95 -18.31
N GLY A 155 -1.90 98.90 -17.81
CA GLY A 155 -1.35 99.86 -16.86
C GLY A 155 -1.96 99.81 -15.44
N LYS A 156 -2.88 98.88 -15.19
CA LYS A 156 -3.54 98.65 -13.89
C LYS A 156 -3.74 97.16 -13.63
N ALA A 157 -3.82 96.78 -12.35
CA ALA A 157 -4.03 95.38 -11.97
C ALA A 157 -5.39 94.86 -12.50
N PRO A 158 -5.41 93.72 -13.23
CA PRO A 158 -6.65 93.11 -13.68
C PRO A 158 -7.39 92.44 -12.51
N ASP A 159 -8.71 92.29 -12.64
CA ASP A 159 -9.54 91.59 -11.64
C ASP A 159 -9.15 90.10 -11.60
N ALA A 160 -8.79 89.61 -10.41
CA ALA A 160 -8.34 88.24 -10.19
C ALA A 160 -9.42 87.19 -10.52
N ALA A 161 -10.70 87.50 -10.32
CA ALA A 161 -11.81 86.60 -10.64
C ALA A 161 -11.99 86.47 -12.16
N ILE A 162 -11.79 87.55 -12.92
CA ILE A 162 -11.86 87.52 -14.40
C ILE A 162 -10.70 86.72 -14.97
N VAL A 163 -9.47 86.95 -14.50
CA VAL A 163 -8.28 86.20 -14.95
C VAL A 163 -8.44 84.71 -14.65
N LYS A 164 -8.87 84.36 -13.43
CA LYS A 164 -9.12 82.97 -13.04
C LYS A 164 -10.17 82.32 -13.94
N LYS A 165 -11.32 82.98 -14.15
CA LYS A 165 -12.40 82.47 -15.02
C LYS A 165 -11.94 82.27 -16.47
N ALA A 166 -11.11 83.19 -16.99
CA ALA A 166 -10.55 83.07 -18.33
C ALA A 166 -9.61 81.87 -18.45
N VAL A 167 -8.68 81.70 -17.50
CA VAL A 167 -7.75 80.54 -17.44
C VAL A 167 -8.51 79.23 -17.28
N ASP A 168 -9.50 79.18 -16.38
CA ASP A 168 -10.32 77.97 -16.19
C ASP A 168 -11.09 77.62 -17.47
N SER A 169 -11.62 78.62 -18.19
CA SER A 169 -12.33 78.40 -19.45
C SER A 169 -11.43 77.84 -20.56
N THR A 170 -10.20 78.37 -20.71
CA THR A 170 -9.25 77.93 -21.73
C THR A 170 -8.64 76.56 -21.41
N MET A 171 -8.34 76.30 -20.14
CA MET A 171 -7.84 74.99 -19.69
C MET A 171 -8.92 73.90 -19.72
N SER A 172 -10.20 74.25 -19.57
CA SER A 172 -11.31 73.29 -19.72
C SER A 172 -11.69 73.03 -21.18
N GLY A 173 -11.52 74.02 -22.07
CA GLY A 173 -11.94 73.98 -23.47
C GLY A 173 -11.05 73.16 -24.41
N GLY A 174 -9.80 72.85 -24.04
CA GLY A 174 -8.88 72.03 -24.85
C GLY A 174 -9.16 70.52 -24.85
N ARG A 175 -10.38 70.10 -24.50
CA ARG A 175 -10.78 68.69 -24.30
C ARG A 175 -11.79 68.17 -25.34
N SER A 176 -11.85 68.80 -26.53
CA SER A 176 -12.51 68.25 -27.73
C SER A 176 -11.50 67.53 -28.61
#